data_AF-A0A973EUD9-F1
#
_entry.id   AF-A0A973EUD9-F1
#
_cell.length_a   1.000
_cell.length_b   1.000
_cell.length_c   1.000
_cell.angle_alpha   90.00
_cell.angle_beta   90.00
_cell.angle_gamma   90.00
#
_symmetry.space_group_name_H-M   'P 1'
#
loop_
_entity.id
_entity.type
_entity.pdbx_description
1 polymer ?
#
loop_
_entity_poly.entity_id
_entity_poly.type
_entity_poly.pdbx_seq_one_letter_code
_entity_poly.pdbx_strand_id
1 'polypeptide(L)'
;MKTDQHGSYFKLFVFLTLTLAVSCREEITDEIKINDLKSLMAEFKNPSAEYTTAPFFVWNYKITKEEIDRFLKDFKDQGSLQVFVHPRPGLVTEYLSEEWFDLFRYTVERGKELGMKVWIYDENSYPSGFAGGHVPDRMPESFNQGQGLRMTVFETLPDTAEKYFICLRDDGNGYTDITSSLENEKGRKGRYLLFSKSYNSPSDWYGGFSYVDLLYPGVSQKFLDVTMEGYEKNMLAEFGKAVPGIFTDEPQISSPGGIRWTPDLFDVFRQKWNYDLKTCLPMLIEEKGDWKKVRHNYTSTLLQMFIDRWAKPYYEYCEEKGLIFTGHYWEHEWPVMRQGGDNMAMYAWFQMPGIDMLFNQWNDSTPGAQFGNVRSVKELA
;
A
#
# COMPACT_ATOMS: atom_id res chain seq x y z
N MET A 1 -49.35 61.95 -17.43
CA MET A 1 -50.15 61.22 -18.43
C MET A 1 -49.19 60.29 -19.18
N LYS A 2 -49.49 58.98 -19.19
CA LYS A 2 -48.68 57.81 -19.62
C LYS A 2 -47.60 57.38 -18.60
N THR A 3 -47.93 56.59 -17.57
CA THR A 3 -48.22 55.12 -17.47
C THR A 3 -46.97 54.23 -17.52
N ASP A 4 -46.61 53.75 -16.33
CA ASP A 4 -46.05 52.46 -15.90
C ASP A 4 -45.67 51.41 -16.96
N GLN A 5 -44.52 50.78 -16.75
CA GLN A 5 -44.42 49.33 -16.45
C GLN A 5 -43.02 48.94 -15.93
N HIS A 6 -43.02 48.35 -14.72
CA HIS A 6 -42.18 47.27 -14.16
C HIS A 6 -40.64 47.29 -14.34
N GLY A 7 -39.81 47.03 -13.32
CA GLY A 7 -40.06 46.54 -11.98
C GLY A 7 -38.75 46.37 -11.18
N SER A 8 -38.85 46.68 -9.88
CA SER A 8 -38.21 46.06 -8.72
C SER A 8 -36.85 45.34 -8.88
N TYR A 9 -35.77 46.01 -8.42
CA TYR A 9 -34.63 45.32 -7.80
C TYR A 9 -34.19 46.09 -6.55
N PHE A 10 -34.84 45.80 -5.42
CA PHE A 10 -34.33 46.17 -4.10
C PHE A 10 -34.59 45.01 -3.12
N LYS A 11 -33.52 44.61 -2.43
CA LYS A 11 -33.41 43.64 -1.31
C LYS A 11 -33.34 42.15 -1.67
N LEU A 12 -32.15 41.58 -1.54
CA LEU A 12 -31.94 40.55 -0.52
C LEU A 12 -30.47 40.53 -0.08
N PHE A 13 -30.27 40.91 1.18
CA PHE A 13 -29.11 40.57 1.99
C PHE A 13 -29.01 39.04 2.07
N VAL A 14 -27.88 38.45 1.70
CA VAL A 14 -27.48 37.15 2.24
C VAL A 14 -26.03 37.29 2.72
N PHE A 15 -25.91 37.46 4.03
CA PHE A 15 -24.69 37.23 4.78
C PHE A 15 -24.23 35.79 4.50
N LEU A 16 -23.09 35.63 3.81
CA LEU A 16 -22.37 34.37 3.81
C LEU A 16 -21.50 34.34 5.08
N THR A 17 -22.10 34.05 6.22
CA THR A 17 -21.36 33.64 7.41
C THR A 17 -20.69 32.31 7.10
N LEU A 18 -19.38 32.34 6.88
CA LEU A 18 -18.53 31.15 6.91
C LEU A 18 -18.66 30.54 8.32
N THR A 19 -19.50 29.52 8.47
CA THR A 19 -19.41 28.61 9.59
C THR A 19 -18.13 27.81 9.41
N LEU A 20 -17.05 28.29 10.04
CA LEU A 20 -15.94 27.44 10.46
C LEU A 20 -16.52 26.41 11.43
N ALA A 21 -17.01 25.29 10.90
CA ALA A 21 -17.13 24.08 11.68
C ALA A 21 -15.70 23.63 11.95
N VAL A 22 -15.10 24.18 13.00
CA VAL A 22 -14.00 23.54 13.69
C VAL A 22 -14.58 22.22 14.15
N SER A 23 -14.30 21.15 13.40
CA SER A 23 -14.43 19.80 13.90
C SER A 23 -13.41 19.70 15.04
N CYS A 24 -13.83 20.11 16.24
CA CYS A 24 -13.24 19.59 17.45
C CYS A 24 -13.60 18.10 17.46
N ARG A 25 -12.83 17.30 16.72
CA ARG A 25 -12.65 15.89 17.05
C ARG A 25 -12.08 15.91 18.45
N GLU A 26 -12.78 15.29 19.40
CA GLU A 26 -12.14 14.86 20.64
C GLU A 26 -10.90 14.06 20.22
N GLU A 27 -9.72 14.42 20.73
CA GLU A 27 -8.53 13.59 20.61
C GLU A 27 -8.90 12.21 21.18
N ILE A 28 -9.20 11.24 20.30
CA ILE A 28 -9.31 9.84 20.70
C ILE A 28 -7.88 9.37 20.88
N THR A 29 -7.31 9.69 22.03
CA THR A 29 -6.20 8.93 22.57
C THR A 29 -6.41 8.92 24.07
N ASP A 30 -6.76 7.77 24.61
CA ASP A 30 -6.41 7.38 25.97
C ASP A 30 -4.87 7.32 26.10
N GLU A 31 -4.15 8.36 25.66
CA GLU A 31 -2.71 8.45 25.75
C GLU A 31 -2.38 8.57 27.23
N ILE A 32 -1.69 7.59 27.78
CA ILE A 32 -1.25 7.64 29.17
C ILE A 32 -0.20 8.76 29.27
N LYS A 33 -0.64 9.97 29.62
CA LYS A 33 0.24 11.11 29.83
C LYS A 33 0.95 10.98 31.18
N ILE A 34 2.11 10.33 31.16
CA ILE A 34 2.98 10.18 32.32
C ILE A 34 3.76 11.49 32.55
N ASN A 35 3.20 12.36 33.38
CA ASN A 35 3.72 13.72 33.57
C ASN A 35 4.59 13.88 34.84
N ASP A 36 4.80 12.82 35.61
CA ASP A 36 5.58 12.87 36.84
C ASP A 36 6.31 11.54 37.13
N LEU A 37 7.39 11.63 37.91
CA LEU A 37 8.26 10.49 38.22
C LEU A 37 7.52 9.37 38.99
N LYS A 38 6.56 9.71 39.84
CA LYS A 38 5.83 8.71 40.64
C LYS A 38 4.95 7.86 39.72
N SER A 39 4.23 8.49 38.80
CA SER A 39 3.43 7.83 37.79
C SER A 39 4.30 7.00 36.84
N LEU A 40 5.47 7.52 36.41
CA LEU A 40 6.43 6.77 35.60
C LEU A 40 6.95 5.52 36.30
N MET A 41 7.31 5.61 37.58
CA MET A 41 7.80 4.47 38.36
C MET A 41 6.73 3.39 38.53
N ALA A 42 5.46 3.79 38.66
CA ALA A 42 4.34 2.85 38.72
C ALA A 42 4.16 2.12 37.38
N GLU A 43 4.14 2.87 36.27
CA GLU A 43 4.00 2.34 34.93
C GLU A 43 5.17 1.42 34.55
N PHE A 44 6.41 1.84 34.84
CA PHE A 44 7.60 1.05 34.54
C PHE A 44 7.62 -0.32 35.24
N LYS A 45 7.05 -0.39 36.45
CA LYS A 45 6.98 -1.65 37.22
C LYS A 45 5.92 -2.59 36.67
N ASN A 46 4.81 -2.05 36.15
CA ASN A 46 3.69 -2.82 35.61
C ASN A 46 3.11 -2.07 34.41
N PRO A 47 3.75 -2.21 33.23
CA PRO A 47 3.37 -1.44 32.04
C PRO A 47 1.96 -1.80 31.58
N SER A 48 1.22 -0.78 31.16
CA SER A 48 -0.07 -0.93 30.48
C SER A 48 0.10 -1.67 29.16
N ALA A 49 -1.00 -2.22 28.66
CA ALA A 49 -0.97 -3.14 27.52
C ALA A 49 -0.24 -2.55 26.30
N GLU A 50 -0.42 -1.26 26.03
CA GLU A 50 0.20 -0.52 24.92
C GLU A 50 1.74 -0.54 24.90
N TYR A 51 2.38 -0.73 26.06
CA TYR A 51 3.84 -0.78 26.19
C TYR A 51 4.40 -2.22 26.22
N THR A 52 3.55 -3.23 26.11
CA THR A 52 3.97 -4.64 26.04
C THR A 52 4.16 -5.11 24.61
N THR A 53 4.95 -6.17 24.40
CA THR A 53 5.14 -6.79 23.08
C THR A 53 3.81 -7.29 22.50
N ALA A 54 3.63 -7.11 21.19
CA ALA A 54 2.51 -7.62 20.42
C ALA A 54 2.96 -8.73 19.45
N PRO A 55 3.06 -9.99 19.88
CA PRO A 55 3.40 -11.10 19.00
C PRO A 55 2.34 -11.38 17.93
N PHE A 56 2.78 -11.97 16.82
CA PHE A 56 1.88 -12.55 15.82
C PHE A 56 1.22 -13.82 16.38
N PHE A 57 -0.09 -13.75 16.61
CA PHE A 57 -0.93 -14.89 16.92
C PHE A 57 -1.34 -15.57 15.62
N VAL A 58 -0.48 -16.49 15.17
CA VAL A 58 -0.58 -17.13 13.85
C VAL A 58 -1.74 -18.12 13.78
N TRP A 59 -2.64 -17.93 12.82
CA TRP A 59 -3.70 -18.87 12.47
C TRP A 59 -3.35 -19.56 11.15
N ASN A 60 -2.88 -20.81 11.26
CA ASN A 60 -2.39 -21.61 10.12
C ASN A 60 -2.92 -23.04 10.15
N TYR A 61 -4.06 -23.26 10.80
CA TYR A 61 -4.83 -24.50 10.82
C TYR A 61 -6.28 -24.17 11.21
N LYS A 62 -7.08 -25.17 11.58
CA LYS A 62 -8.42 -24.95 12.14
C LYS A 62 -8.33 -24.53 13.61
N ILE A 63 -8.42 -23.24 13.87
CA ILE A 63 -8.44 -22.65 15.22
C ILE A 63 -9.82 -22.82 15.87
N THR A 64 -9.86 -23.14 17.17
CA THR A 64 -11.10 -23.16 17.97
C THR A 64 -11.11 -22.09 19.06
N LYS A 65 -12.29 -21.85 19.65
CA LYS A 65 -12.47 -20.90 20.76
C LYS A 65 -11.68 -21.32 22.02
N GLU A 66 -11.62 -22.63 22.30
CA GLU A 66 -10.84 -23.17 23.41
C GLU A 66 -9.33 -22.94 23.23
N GLU A 67 -8.84 -23.01 21.99
CA GLU A 67 -7.44 -22.70 21.70
C GLU A 67 -7.16 -21.20 21.79
N ILE A 68 -8.08 -20.35 21.33
CA ILE A 68 -8.00 -18.90 21.53
C ILE A 68 -7.88 -18.57 23.02
N ASP A 69 -8.73 -19.17 23.87
CA ASP A 69 -8.68 -18.98 25.33
C ASP A 69 -7.32 -19.37 25.90
N ARG A 70 -6.80 -20.55 25.52
CA ARG A 70 -5.49 -21.03 25.94
C ARG A 70 -4.39 -20.07 25.49
N PHE A 71 -4.33 -19.71 24.22
CA PHE A 71 -3.26 -18.90 23.66
C PHE A 71 -3.25 -17.48 24.23
N LEU A 72 -4.41 -16.83 24.37
CA LEU A 72 -4.47 -15.49 24.98
C LEU A 72 -4.02 -15.52 26.44
N LYS A 73 -4.38 -16.57 27.18
CA LYS A 73 -3.88 -16.77 28.54
C LYS A 73 -2.37 -16.98 28.56
N ASP A 74 -1.83 -17.81 27.66
CA ASP A 74 -0.40 -18.08 27.57
C ASP A 74 0.39 -16.80 27.23
N PHE A 75 -0.09 -15.97 26.28
CA PHE A 75 0.53 -14.68 25.96
C PHE A 75 0.55 -13.76 27.19
N LYS A 76 -0.57 -13.64 27.90
CA LYS A 76 -0.68 -12.83 29.11
C LYS A 76 0.26 -13.31 30.22
N ASP A 77 0.33 -14.62 30.44
CA ASP A 77 1.20 -15.21 31.47
C ASP A 77 2.70 -14.96 31.17
N GLN A 78 3.05 -14.77 29.89
CA GLN A 78 4.39 -14.37 29.44
C GLN A 78 4.60 -12.84 29.39
N GLY A 79 3.61 -12.05 29.82
CA GLY A 79 3.69 -10.59 29.87
C GLY A 79 3.42 -9.88 28.55
N SER A 80 2.92 -10.58 27.53
CA SER A 80 2.41 -9.96 26.30
C SER A 80 0.93 -9.66 26.48
N LEU A 81 0.56 -8.38 26.51
CA LEU A 81 -0.84 -7.95 26.64
C LEU A 81 -1.40 -7.47 25.30
N GLN A 82 -0.75 -7.83 24.19
CA GLN A 82 -1.17 -7.50 22.84
C GLN A 82 -0.94 -8.69 21.91
N VAL A 83 -1.72 -8.81 20.84
CA VAL A 83 -1.48 -9.79 19.77
C VAL A 83 -1.93 -9.22 18.43
N PHE A 84 -1.27 -9.60 17.33
CA PHE A 84 -1.83 -9.46 15.98
C PHE A 84 -2.39 -10.80 15.53
N VAL A 85 -3.69 -10.88 15.22
CA VAL A 85 -4.26 -12.11 14.64
C VAL A 85 -3.78 -12.21 13.21
N HIS A 86 -2.91 -13.19 12.93
CA HIS A 86 -2.13 -13.26 11.70
C HIS A 86 -2.45 -14.56 10.93
N PRO A 87 -3.26 -14.52 9.86
CA PRO A 87 -3.48 -15.68 9.01
C PRO A 87 -2.23 -16.05 8.20
N ARG A 88 -1.92 -17.35 8.09
CA ARG A 88 -0.74 -17.87 7.37
C ARG A 88 -1.08 -19.12 6.57
N PRO A 89 -0.19 -19.57 5.65
CA PRO A 89 -0.43 -20.79 4.87
C PRO A 89 -0.71 -21.99 5.79
N GLY A 90 -1.81 -22.71 5.49
CA GLY A 90 -2.37 -23.76 6.33
C GLY A 90 -3.70 -23.38 7.01
N LEU A 91 -4.09 -22.11 6.98
CA LEU A 91 -5.38 -21.65 7.47
C LEU A 91 -6.53 -22.46 6.84
N VAL A 92 -7.35 -23.09 7.69
CA VAL A 92 -8.50 -23.91 7.26
C VAL A 92 -9.80 -23.10 7.22
N THR A 93 -9.96 -22.17 8.17
CA THR A 93 -11.13 -21.28 8.19
C THR A 93 -10.98 -20.25 7.08
N GLU A 94 -11.96 -20.18 6.17
CA GLU A 94 -11.91 -19.27 5.04
C GLU A 94 -11.74 -17.81 5.49
N TYR A 95 -10.72 -17.13 4.98
CA TYR A 95 -10.42 -15.74 5.30
C TYR A 95 -11.59 -14.83 4.91
N LEU A 96 -12.01 -13.94 5.82
CA LEU A 96 -13.16 -13.03 5.70
C LEU A 96 -14.54 -13.73 5.62
N SER A 97 -14.63 -15.02 5.97
CA SER A 97 -15.92 -15.70 6.15
C SER A 97 -16.63 -15.27 7.43
N GLU A 98 -17.91 -15.63 7.58
CA GLU A 98 -18.64 -15.41 8.84
C GLU A 98 -17.98 -16.12 10.02
N GLU A 99 -17.41 -17.31 9.80
CA GLU A 99 -16.67 -18.05 10.83
C GLU A 99 -15.37 -17.35 11.22
N TRP A 100 -14.63 -16.79 10.26
CA TRP A 100 -13.45 -15.97 10.54
C TRP A 100 -13.79 -14.81 11.47
N PHE A 101 -14.85 -14.05 11.14
CA PHE A 101 -15.25 -12.91 11.96
C PHE A 101 -15.84 -13.31 13.31
N ASP A 102 -16.47 -14.48 13.44
CA ASP A 102 -16.90 -14.99 14.73
C ASP A 102 -15.72 -15.32 15.64
N LEU A 103 -14.70 -16.00 15.12
CA LEU A 103 -13.47 -16.30 15.86
C LEU A 103 -12.71 -15.02 16.22
N PHE A 104 -12.63 -14.05 15.30
CA PHE A 104 -11.96 -12.78 15.58
C PHE A 104 -12.68 -11.98 16.66
N ARG A 105 -14.02 -11.83 16.56
CA ARG A 105 -14.83 -11.17 17.60
C ARG A 105 -14.64 -11.87 18.95
N TYR A 106 -14.68 -13.20 18.98
CA TYR A 106 -14.43 -13.96 20.21
C TYR A 106 -13.05 -13.68 20.79
N THR A 107 -12.03 -13.56 19.94
CA THR A 107 -10.66 -13.19 20.33
C THR A 107 -10.61 -11.80 20.96
N VAL A 108 -11.32 -10.82 20.38
CA VAL A 108 -11.43 -9.46 20.93
C VAL A 108 -12.15 -9.47 22.28
N GLU A 109 -13.27 -10.18 22.39
CA GLU A 109 -14.04 -10.30 23.64
C GLU A 109 -13.18 -10.90 24.76
N ARG A 110 -12.48 -12.01 24.49
CA ARG A 110 -11.59 -12.62 25.48
C ARG A 110 -10.39 -11.74 25.79
N GLY A 111 -9.82 -11.08 24.79
CA GLY A 111 -8.76 -10.09 24.96
C GLY A 111 -9.16 -9.01 25.97
N LYS A 112 -10.37 -8.46 25.85
CA LYS A 112 -10.92 -7.47 26.80
C LYS A 112 -11.01 -8.00 28.23
N GLU A 113 -11.54 -9.20 28.41
CA GLU A 113 -11.63 -9.84 29.74
C GLU A 113 -10.24 -10.03 30.38
N LEU A 114 -9.22 -10.24 29.54
CA LEU A 114 -7.84 -10.40 29.96
C LEU A 114 -7.08 -9.06 30.07
N GLY A 115 -7.67 -7.93 29.69
CA GLY A 115 -7.00 -6.62 29.65
C GLY A 115 -5.96 -6.51 28.53
N MET A 116 -6.16 -7.25 27.44
CA MET A 116 -5.29 -7.32 26.27
C MET A 116 -5.84 -6.51 25.09
N LYS A 117 -4.96 -6.14 24.16
CA LYS A 117 -5.29 -5.55 22.86
C LYS A 117 -5.16 -6.59 21.74
N VAL A 118 -6.05 -6.54 20.76
CA VAL A 118 -6.08 -7.46 19.61
C VAL A 118 -6.04 -6.66 18.33
N TRP A 119 -4.92 -6.73 17.62
CA TRP A 119 -4.67 -6.01 16.39
C TRP A 119 -5.12 -6.81 15.18
N ILE A 120 -5.55 -6.09 14.15
CA ILE A 120 -5.85 -6.65 12.82
C ILE A 120 -4.54 -6.75 12.05
N TYR A 121 -4.29 -7.90 11.44
CA TYR A 121 -3.34 -8.03 10.34
C TYR A 121 -4.18 -8.06 9.05
N ASP A 122 -3.91 -7.14 8.11
CA ASP A 122 -4.85 -6.79 7.03
C ASP A 122 -4.96 -7.81 5.87
N GLU A 123 -4.04 -8.76 5.80
CA GLU A 123 -3.88 -9.67 4.67
C GLU A 123 -3.89 -11.14 5.10
N ASN A 124 -4.27 -12.03 4.18
CA ASN A 124 -4.07 -13.46 4.33
C ASN A 124 -2.65 -13.85 3.88
N SER A 125 -1.72 -13.92 4.83
CA SER A 125 -0.26 -13.92 4.59
C SER A 125 0.23 -12.53 4.16
N TYR A 126 1.19 -12.40 3.25
CA TYR A 126 1.73 -11.12 2.80
C TYR A 126 2.07 -11.24 1.30
N PRO A 127 2.36 -10.17 0.55
CA PRO A 127 2.26 -8.76 0.91
C PRO A 127 0.82 -8.22 0.83
N SER A 128 0.49 -7.19 1.61
CA SER A 128 -0.84 -6.60 1.63
C SER A 128 -1.29 -6.06 0.27
N GLY A 129 -2.58 -6.24 -0.01
CA GLY A 129 -3.27 -5.61 -1.15
C GLY A 129 -4.18 -6.56 -1.95
N PHE A 130 -4.05 -7.87 -1.80
CA PHE A 130 -4.82 -8.85 -2.57
C PHE A 130 -5.94 -9.54 -1.77
N ALA A 131 -6.00 -9.35 -0.46
CA ALA A 131 -7.01 -9.85 0.47
C ALA A 131 -7.25 -11.36 0.30
N GLY A 132 -6.18 -12.18 0.31
CA GLY A 132 -6.29 -13.63 0.11
C GLY A 132 -6.85 -14.06 -1.24
N GLY A 133 -6.88 -13.16 -2.23
CA GLY A 133 -7.40 -13.39 -3.58
C GLY A 133 -8.76 -12.71 -3.84
N HIS A 134 -9.41 -12.17 -2.80
CA HIS A 134 -10.73 -11.54 -2.94
C HIS A 134 -10.71 -10.24 -3.75
N VAL A 135 -9.63 -9.45 -3.68
CA VAL A 135 -9.50 -8.23 -4.52
C VAL A 135 -9.39 -8.57 -6.00
N PRO A 136 -8.42 -9.38 -6.47
CA PRO A 136 -8.30 -9.70 -7.88
C PRO A 136 -9.51 -10.48 -8.44
N ASP A 137 -10.23 -11.27 -7.62
CA ASP A 137 -11.49 -11.91 -8.01
C ASP A 137 -12.60 -10.87 -8.32
N ARG A 138 -12.79 -9.90 -7.42
CA ARG A 138 -13.86 -8.89 -7.50
C ARG A 138 -13.49 -7.66 -8.34
N MET A 139 -12.22 -7.48 -8.67
CA MET A 139 -11.67 -6.39 -9.48
C MET A 139 -10.56 -6.93 -10.41
N PRO A 140 -10.90 -7.69 -11.47
CA PRO A 140 -9.89 -8.31 -12.34
C PRO A 140 -8.92 -7.32 -13.01
N GLU A 141 -9.37 -6.08 -13.26
CA GLU A 141 -8.56 -4.97 -13.76
C GLU A 141 -7.39 -4.59 -12.83
N SER A 142 -7.45 -4.98 -11.56
CA SER A 142 -6.34 -4.78 -10.62
C SER A 142 -5.07 -5.51 -11.02
N PHE A 143 -5.11 -6.58 -11.83
CA PHE A 143 -3.91 -7.32 -12.23
C PHE A 143 -3.81 -7.62 -13.74
N ASN A 144 -4.92 -7.58 -14.48
CA ASN A 144 -4.96 -8.02 -15.88
C ASN A 144 -4.56 -6.96 -16.93
N GLN A 145 -4.16 -5.77 -16.49
CA GLN A 145 -3.79 -4.67 -17.40
C GLN A 145 -2.36 -4.75 -17.94
N GLY A 146 -1.51 -5.56 -17.28
CA GLY A 146 -0.07 -5.58 -17.44
C GLY A 146 0.59 -4.64 -16.41
N GLN A 147 1.66 -5.09 -15.78
CA GLN A 147 2.35 -4.35 -14.70
C GLN A 147 3.78 -3.96 -15.09
N GLY A 148 4.24 -4.35 -16.28
CA GLY A 148 5.53 -3.90 -16.78
C GLY A 148 5.61 -3.85 -18.30
N LEU A 149 6.71 -3.29 -18.80
CA LEU A 149 7.04 -3.18 -20.22
C LEU A 149 8.41 -3.79 -20.47
N ARG A 150 8.44 -4.88 -21.25
CA ARG A 150 9.68 -5.55 -21.67
C ARG A 150 10.09 -5.06 -23.05
N MET A 151 11.34 -4.66 -23.17
CA MET A 151 11.92 -4.14 -24.40
C MET A 151 12.59 -5.25 -25.20
N THR A 152 12.33 -5.29 -26.51
CA THR A 152 13.05 -6.11 -27.49
C THR A 152 13.56 -5.21 -28.61
N VAL A 153 14.80 -5.43 -29.05
CA VAL A 153 15.46 -4.61 -30.08
C VAL A 153 15.54 -5.38 -31.40
N PHE A 154 15.23 -4.71 -32.51
CA PHE A 154 15.26 -5.27 -33.87
C PHE A 154 16.01 -4.37 -34.86
N GLU A 155 16.70 -4.95 -35.86
CA GLU A 155 17.27 -4.21 -37.01
C GLU A 155 16.22 -3.85 -38.07
N THR A 156 15.15 -4.64 -38.15
CA THR A 156 14.02 -4.44 -39.05
C THR A 156 12.77 -4.88 -38.32
N LEU A 157 11.65 -4.17 -38.51
CA LEU A 157 10.40 -4.53 -37.85
C LEU A 157 10.03 -6.00 -38.13
N PRO A 158 9.73 -6.80 -37.09
CA PRO A 158 9.21 -8.15 -37.31
C PRO A 158 7.80 -8.09 -37.92
N ASP A 159 7.40 -9.15 -38.62
CA ASP A 159 6.04 -9.29 -39.17
C ASP A 159 4.94 -9.30 -38.09
N THR A 160 5.32 -9.36 -36.81
CA THR A 160 4.45 -9.34 -35.64
C THR A 160 4.53 -8.04 -34.84
N ALA A 161 5.08 -6.96 -35.43
CA ALA A 161 5.26 -5.67 -34.77
C ALA A 161 3.94 -5.08 -34.22
N GLU A 162 2.81 -5.38 -34.84
CA GLU A 162 1.47 -4.96 -34.43
C GLU A 162 1.02 -5.56 -33.08
N LYS A 163 1.69 -6.61 -32.60
CA LYS A 163 1.40 -7.24 -31.29
C LYS A 163 2.08 -6.52 -30.13
N TYR A 164 3.00 -5.60 -30.41
CA TYR A 164 3.69 -4.85 -29.38
C TYR A 164 2.86 -3.64 -28.95
N PHE A 165 2.99 -3.27 -27.68
CA PHE A 165 2.23 -2.18 -27.08
C PHE A 165 2.75 -0.80 -27.49
N ILE A 166 4.08 -0.66 -27.59
CA ILE A 166 4.75 0.56 -28.05
C ILE A 166 5.89 0.15 -28.97
N CYS A 167 6.00 0.83 -30.11
CA CYS A 167 7.07 0.64 -31.08
C CYS A 167 7.81 1.96 -31.28
N LEU A 168 9.11 1.99 -30.95
CA LEU A 168 9.95 3.16 -31.12
C LEU A 168 11.00 2.93 -32.22
N ARG A 169 11.31 3.97 -32.99
CA ARG A 169 12.46 4.02 -33.89
C ARG A 169 13.52 4.95 -33.31
N ASP A 170 14.76 4.46 -33.21
CA ASP A 170 15.93 5.27 -32.88
C ASP A 170 16.40 6.00 -34.16
N ASP A 171 16.41 7.33 -34.10
CA ASP A 171 16.83 8.20 -35.21
C ASP A 171 18.26 8.76 -35.04
N GLY A 172 18.97 8.33 -33.98
CA GLY A 172 20.31 8.78 -33.62
C GLY A 172 20.33 10.01 -32.71
N ASN A 173 19.27 10.81 -32.67
CA ASN A 173 19.14 12.00 -31.80
C ASN A 173 18.05 11.83 -30.73
N GLY A 174 17.23 10.78 -30.84
CA GLY A 174 16.12 10.47 -29.96
C GLY A 174 15.32 9.26 -30.45
N TYR A 175 14.09 9.16 -29.96
CA TYR A 175 13.19 8.07 -30.29
C TYR A 175 11.85 8.61 -30.76
N THR A 176 11.39 8.13 -31.91
CA THR A 176 10.08 8.45 -32.46
C THR A 176 9.10 7.30 -32.19
N ASP A 177 7.91 7.61 -31.66
CA ASP A 177 6.83 6.63 -31.54
C ASP A 177 6.21 6.36 -32.92
N ILE A 178 6.37 5.12 -33.40
CA ILE A 178 5.88 4.65 -34.69
C ILE A 178 4.73 3.65 -34.54
N THR A 179 4.16 3.50 -33.34
CA THR A 179 3.15 2.48 -33.01
C THR A 179 1.94 2.57 -33.95
N SER A 180 1.50 3.77 -34.30
CA SER A 180 0.38 4.02 -35.23
C SER A 180 0.78 4.13 -36.70
N SER A 181 2.06 3.92 -37.05
CA SER A 181 2.59 4.14 -38.40
C SER A 181 3.61 3.08 -38.83
N LEU A 182 3.45 1.84 -38.37
CA LEU A 182 4.37 0.72 -38.64
C LEU A 182 4.59 0.45 -40.14
N GLU A 183 3.54 0.59 -40.95
CA GLU A 183 3.62 0.36 -42.41
C GLU A 183 4.63 1.29 -43.10
N ASN A 184 4.87 2.49 -42.56
CA ASN A 184 5.86 3.43 -43.10
C ASN A 184 7.30 2.94 -42.90
N GLU A 185 7.53 2.01 -41.96
CA GLU A 185 8.85 1.50 -41.58
C GLU A 185 9.10 0.06 -42.07
N LYS A 186 8.11 -0.55 -42.73
CA LYS A 186 8.19 -1.93 -43.19
C LYS A 186 9.33 -2.13 -44.19
N GLY A 187 10.17 -3.15 -43.95
CA GLY A 187 11.34 -3.48 -44.77
C GLY A 187 12.51 -2.49 -44.66
N ARG A 188 12.39 -1.41 -43.88
CA ARG A 188 13.49 -0.47 -43.66
C ARG A 188 14.41 -0.97 -42.55
N LYS A 189 15.71 -0.91 -42.81
CA LYS A 189 16.73 -1.14 -41.79
C LYS A 189 16.85 0.05 -40.84
N GLY A 190 17.06 -0.23 -39.56
CA GLY A 190 17.22 0.78 -38.53
C GLY A 190 17.41 0.11 -37.17
N ARG A 191 17.18 0.86 -36.09
CA ARG A 191 17.15 0.30 -34.74
C ARG A 191 15.76 0.55 -34.16
N TYR A 192 15.01 -0.52 -33.96
CA TYR A 192 13.65 -0.47 -33.46
C TYR A 192 13.59 -1.06 -32.06
N LEU A 193 12.92 -0.37 -31.13
CA LEU A 193 12.78 -0.77 -29.74
C LEU A 193 11.29 -0.97 -29.49
N LEU A 194 10.88 -2.23 -29.38
CA LEU A 194 9.49 -2.64 -29.28
C LEU A 194 9.22 -3.12 -27.85
N PHE A 195 8.12 -2.66 -27.26
CA PHE A 195 7.76 -2.92 -25.87
C PHE A 195 6.50 -3.78 -25.80
N SER A 196 6.57 -4.92 -25.11
CA SER A 196 5.41 -5.75 -24.78
C SER A 196 5.05 -5.60 -23.31
N LYS A 197 3.75 -5.72 -23.00
CA LYS A 197 3.30 -5.76 -21.61
C LYS A 197 3.76 -7.07 -20.95
N SER A 198 4.24 -6.98 -19.71
CA SER A 198 4.52 -8.13 -18.85
C SER A 198 3.49 -8.23 -17.73
N TYR A 199 3.21 -9.46 -17.32
CA TYR A 199 2.15 -9.83 -16.39
C TYR A 199 2.75 -10.70 -15.28
N ASN A 200 2.27 -10.50 -14.05
CA ASN A 200 2.54 -11.46 -12.98
C ASN A 200 1.82 -12.78 -13.32
N SER A 201 2.46 -13.89 -12.96
CA SER A 201 1.84 -15.21 -13.10
C SER A 201 0.91 -15.47 -11.91
N PRO A 202 -0.18 -16.23 -12.11
CA PRO A 202 -1.00 -16.69 -11.00
C PRO A 202 -0.20 -17.59 -10.06
N SER A 203 -0.55 -17.58 -8.78
CA SER A 203 0.08 -18.37 -7.73
C SER A 203 -0.92 -18.69 -6.62
N ASP A 204 -0.79 -19.87 -6.01
CA ASP A 204 -1.54 -20.23 -4.80
C ASP A 204 -1.29 -19.24 -3.65
N TRP A 205 -0.11 -18.61 -3.65
CA TRP A 205 0.24 -17.55 -2.70
C TRP A 205 -0.71 -16.35 -2.77
N TYR A 206 -1.31 -16.07 -3.93
CA TYR A 206 -2.27 -14.98 -4.14
C TYR A 206 -3.71 -15.51 -4.33
N GLY A 207 -4.03 -16.65 -3.71
CA GLY A 207 -5.36 -17.27 -3.82
C GLY A 207 -5.69 -17.78 -5.22
N GLY A 208 -4.67 -18.18 -6.00
CA GLY A 208 -4.83 -18.62 -7.39
C GLY A 208 -4.82 -17.50 -8.43
N PHE A 209 -4.76 -16.24 -7.98
CA PHE A 209 -4.63 -15.05 -8.84
C PHE A 209 -3.17 -14.56 -8.91
N SER A 210 -2.96 -13.37 -9.44
CA SER A 210 -1.69 -12.66 -9.45
C SER A 210 -1.74 -11.49 -8.46
N TYR A 211 -0.56 -11.02 -8.02
CA TYR A 211 -0.51 -9.82 -7.18
C TYR A 211 -1.05 -8.58 -7.92
N VAL A 212 -1.85 -7.81 -7.18
CA VAL A 212 -2.54 -6.62 -7.68
C VAL A 212 -1.57 -5.48 -8.02
N ASP A 213 -2.00 -4.58 -8.88
CA ASP A 213 -1.34 -3.32 -9.19
C ASP A 213 -1.82 -2.24 -8.21
N LEU A 214 -1.07 -2.01 -7.13
CA LEU A 214 -1.38 -0.95 -6.17
C LEU A 214 -1.31 0.48 -6.75
N LEU A 215 -0.73 0.63 -7.94
CA LEU A 215 -0.77 1.88 -8.68
C LEU A 215 -2.01 1.98 -9.55
N TYR A 216 -2.81 0.93 -9.76
CA TYR A 216 -4.05 1.05 -10.53
C TYR A 216 -5.11 1.79 -9.69
N PRO A 217 -5.78 2.83 -10.22
CA PRO A 217 -6.79 3.58 -9.46
C PRO A 217 -7.90 2.68 -8.89
N GLY A 218 -8.23 2.87 -7.61
CA GLY A 218 -9.32 2.15 -6.94
C GLY A 218 -8.94 0.82 -6.28
N VAL A 219 -7.72 0.29 -6.50
CA VAL A 219 -7.31 -1.00 -5.90
C VAL A 219 -7.30 -0.94 -4.38
N SER A 220 -6.78 0.13 -3.77
CA SER A 220 -6.74 0.26 -2.31
C SER A 220 -8.12 0.48 -1.70
N GLN A 221 -8.99 1.24 -2.37
CA GLN A 221 -10.40 1.34 -1.97
C GLN A 221 -11.05 -0.05 -2.01
N LYS A 222 -10.84 -0.81 -3.10
CA LYS A 222 -11.35 -2.17 -3.19
C LYS A 222 -10.79 -3.08 -2.10
N PHE A 223 -9.50 -2.97 -1.76
CA PHE A 223 -8.88 -3.73 -0.68
C PHE A 223 -9.56 -3.42 0.65
N LEU A 224 -9.69 -2.15 1.02
CA LEU A 224 -10.37 -1.71 2.23
C LEU A 224 -11.85 -2.15 2.25
N ASP A 225 -12.58 -1.99 1.15
CA ASP A 225 -13.98 -2.44 1.04
C ASP A 225 -14.08 -3.96 1.30
N VAL A 226 -13.18 -4.75 0.70
CA VAL A 226 -13.19 -6.21 0.80
C VAL A 226 -12.84 -6.68 2.20
N THR A 227 -11.83 -6.09 2.84
CA THR A 227 -11.32 -6.55 4.13
C THR A 227 -12.07 -5.88 5.29
N MET A 228 -12.14 -4.56 5.30
CA MET A 228 -12.51 -3.78 6.48
C MET A 228 -14.01 -3.75 6.75
N GLU A 229 -14.89 -3.84 5.74
CA GLU A 229 -16.34 -3.88 5.95
C GLU A 229 -16.77 -4.97 6.93
N GLY A 230 -16.13 -6.14 6.84
CA GLY A 230 -16.40 -7.26 7.73
C GLY A 230 -15.91 -6.99 9.16
N TYR A 231 -14.75 -6.36 9.33
CA TYR A 231 -14.27 -5.94 10.65
C TYR A 231 -15.21 -4.89 11.26
N GLU A 232 -15.57 -3.84 10.51
CA GLU A 232 -16.51 -2.82 10.95
C GLU A 232 -17.84 -3.42 11.42
N LYS A 233 -18.47 -4.26 10.59
CA LYS A 233 -19.74 -4.90 10.92
C LYS A 233 -19.70 -5.66 12.25
N ASN A 234 -18.56 -6.29 12.57
CA ASN A 234 -18.45 -7.20 13.69
C ASN A 234 -17.85 -6.58 14.96
N MET A 235 -17.07 -5.50 14.86
CA MET A 235 -16.33 -4.94 16.00
C MET A 235 -16.05 -3.43 15.94
N LEU A 236 -16.80 -2.64 15.15
CA LEU A 236 -16.64 -1.18 15.09
C LEU A 236 -16.63 -0.50 16.47
N ALA A 237 -17.44 -0.98 17.43
CA ALA A 237 -17.50 -0.41 18.78
C ALA A 237 -16.18 -0.55 19.58
N GLU A 238 -15.30 -1.45 19.16
CA GLU A 238 -14.02 -1.78 19.78
C GLU A 238 -12.81 -1.14 19.08
N PHE A 239 -13.01 -0.50 17.93
CA PHE A 239 -11.97 0.26 17.22
C PHE A 239 -11.44 1.40 18.10
N GLY A 240 -10.13 1.57 18.11
CA GLY A 240 -9.40 2.49 18.99
C GLY A 240 -9.36 2.06 20.46
N LYS A 241 -10.02 0.96 20.84
CA LYS A 241 -10.12 0.46 22.22
C LYS A 241 -9.43 -0.88 22.36
N ALA A 242 -10.18 -1.98 22.24
CA ALA A 242 -9.64 -3.33 22.30
C ALA A 242 -8.97 -3.72 20.99
N VAL A 243 -9.38 -3.09 19.88
CA VAL A 243 -8.75 -3.18 18.57
C VAL A 243 -8.06 -1.84 18.28
N PRO A 244 -6.79 -1.68 18.63
CA PRO A 244 -6.11 -0.38 18.54
C PRO A 244 -5.77 0.03 17.11
N GLY A 245 -5.59 -0.93 16.19
CA GLY A 245 -5.08 -0.62 14.86
C GLY A 245 -4.93 -1.81 13.94
N ILE A 246 -4.31 -1.53 12.80
CA ILE A 246 -4.13 -2.44 11.68
C ILE A 246 -2.65 -2.48 11.29
N PHE A 247 -2.13 -3.70 11.11
CA PHE A 247 -0.82 -3.98 10.55
C PHE A 247 -0.93 -4.29 9.05
N THR A 248 -0.13 -3.60 8.25
CA THR A 248 0.07 -3.90 6.82
C THR A 248 1.49 -4.42 6.58
N ASP A 249 1.63 -5.44 5.75
CA ASP A 249 2.89 -6.15 5.55
C ASP A 249 3.33 -6.03 4.09
N GLU A 250 4.42 -5.31 3.86
CA GLU A 250 5.14 -5.34 2.59
C GLU A 250 4.35 -4.99 1.30
N PRO A 251 3.36 -4.06 1.31
CA PRO A 251 2.72 -3.64 0.06
C PRO A 251 3.76 -3.08 -0.92
N GLN A 252 3.62 -3.40 -2.22
CA GLN A 252 4.72 -3.19 -3.18
C GLN A 252 4.29 -2.92 -4.62
N ILE A 253 5.20 -2.34 -5.42
CA ILE A 253 4.95 -1.90 -6.80
C ILE A 253 5.93 -2.50 -7.82
N SER A 254 6.49 -3.69 -7.56
CA SER A 254 7.41 -4.37 -8.47
C SER A 254 6.81 -4.65 -9.84
N SER A 255 7.66 -4.56 -10.85
CA SER A 255 7.36 -5.04 -12.21
C SER A 255 7.56 -6.56 -12.33
N PRO A 256 6.71 -7.30 -13.09
CA PRO A 256 6.94 -8.69 -13.52
C PRO A 256 8.07 -8.84 -14.57
N GLY A 257 9.05 -7.94 -14.52
CA GLY A 257 10.16 -7.83 -15.46
C GLY A 257 9.97 -6.69 -16.47
N GLY A 258 11.06 -5.97 -16.76
CA GLY A 258 11.04 -4.75 -17.55
C GLY A 258 10.66 -3.51 -16.73
N ILE A 259 10.33 -2.41 -17.42
CA ILE A 259 9.98 -1.12 -16.82
C ILE A 259 8.62 -1.26 -16.12
N ARG A 260 8.48 -0.81 -14.87
CA ARG A 260 7.19 -0.79 -14.15
C ARG A 260 6.20 0.13 -14.87
N TRP A 261 4.99 -0.38 -15.11
CA TRP A 261 3.95 0.34 -15.83
C TRP A 261 2.56 0.07 -15.27
N THR A 262 1.70 1.08 -15.27
CA THR A 262 0.26 1.01 -14.97
C THR A 262 -0.49 1.89 -15.99
N PRO A 263 -1.79 1.68 -16.28
CA PRO A 263 -2.50 2.28 -17.42
C PRO A 263 -2.37 3.80 -17.61
N ASP A 264 -2.43 4.57 -16.53
CA ASP A 264 -2.39 6.03 -16.56
C ASP A 264 -1.01 6.62 -16.26
N LEU A 265 0.04 5.79 -16.16
CA LEU A 265 1.41 6.22 -15.86
C LEU A 265 1.89 7.34 -16.80
N PHE A 266 1.64 7.20 -18.10
CA PHE A 266 2.12 8.18 -19.09
C PHE A 266 1.44 9.54 -18.96
N ASP A 267 0.14 9.54 -18.64
CA ASP A 267 -0.64 10.77 -18.49
C ASP A 267 -0.24 11.49 -17.20
N VAL A 268 -0.15 10.76 -16.08
CA VAL A 268 0.33 11.29 -14.79
C VAL A 268 1.74 11.84 -14.92
N PHE A 269 2.63 11.11 -15.58
CA PHE A 269 4.00 11.57 -15.82
C PHE A 269 4.04 12.86 -16.63
N ARG A 270 3.31 12.91 -17.76
CA ARG A 270 3.28 14.09 -18.63
C ARG A 270 2.71 15.30 -17.91
N GLN A 271 1.66 15.12 -17.10
CA GLN A 271 1.07 16.19 -16.31
C GLN A 271 2.09 16.80 -15.32
N LYS A 272 2.91 15.97 -14.67
CA LYS A 272 3.90 16.43 -13.68
C LYS A 272 5.14 17.07 -14.32
N TRP A 273 5.64 16.49 -15.41
CA TRP A 273 6.97 16.82 -15.93
C TRP A 273 6.98 17.55 -17.28
N ASN A 274 5.82 17.67 -17.93
CA ASN A 274 5.64 18.37 -19.21
C ASN A 274 6.47 17.81 -20.38
N TYR A 275 6.67 16.48 -20.43
CA TYR A 275 7.19 15.77 -21.61
C TYR A 275 6.68 14.33 -21.66
N ASP A 276 6.83 13.67 -22.81
CA ASP A 276 6.34 12.30 -23.03
C ASP A 276 7.33 11.25 -22.53
N LEU A 277 6.91 10.41 -21.60
CA LEU A 277 7.73 9.29 -21.14
C LEU A 277 7.85 8.18 -22.19
N LYS A 278 6.88 8.00 -23.10
CA LYS A 278 6.91 6.91 -24.09
C LYS A 278 8.16 6.97 -24.95
N THR A 279 8.50 8.16 -25.46
CA THR A 279 9.72 8.41 -26.25
C THR A 279 11.00 8.39 -25.42
N CYS A 280 10.88 8.32 -24.10
CA CYS A 280 12.01 8.25 -23.17
C CYS A 280 12.17 6.87 -22.52
N LEU A 281 11.28 5.89 -22.80
CA LEU A 281 11.36 4.53 -22.24
C LEU A 281 12.74 3.88 -22.38
N PRO A 282 13.46 4.00 -23.52
CA PRO A 282 14.80 3.43 -23.64
C PRO A 282 15.79 3.99 -22.61
N MET A 283 15.64 5.24 -22.17
CA MET A 283 16.51 5.88 -21.18
C MET A 283 16.34 5.30 -19.77
N LEU A 284 15.25 4.59 -19.51
CA LEU A 284 15.07 3.84 -18.26
C LEU A 284 15.92 2.57 -18.21
N ILE A 285 16.48 2.13 -19.35
CA ILE A 285 17.30 0.93 -19.48
C ILE A 285 18.73 1.31 -19.90
N GLU A 286 18.87 2.16 -20.91
CA GLU A 286 20.15 2.60 -21.49
C GLU A 286 20.62 3.93 -20.88
N GLU A 287 21.93 4.08 -20.72
CA GLU A 287 22.56 5.31 -20.21
C GLU A 287 22.86 6.31 -21.35
N LYS A 288 21.83 6.68 -22.12
CA LYS A 288 21.92 7.59 -23.26
C LYS A 288 20.98 8.78 -23.11
N GLY A 289 21.40 9.94 -23.63
CA GLY A 289 20.64 11.19 -23.49
C GLY A 289 20.54 11.66 -22.03
N ASP A 290 19.42 12.28 -21.66
CA ASP A 290 19.17 12.81 -20.32
C ASP A 290 18.62 11.73 -19.36
N TRP A 291 19.20 10.53 -19.42
CA TRP A 291 18.68 9.35 -18.73
C TRP A 291 18.61 9.51 -17.22
N LYS A 292 19.52 10.28 -16.60
CA LYS A 292 19.50 10.54 -15.15
C LYS A 292 18.24 11.30 -14.75
N LYS A 293 17.91 12.37 -15.48
CA LYS A 293 16.69 13.16 -15.25
C LYS A 293 15.45 12.32 -15.51
N VAL A 294 15.42 11.55 -16.60
CA VAL A 294 14.27 10.71 -16.92
C VAL A 294 14.03 9.64 -15.85
N ARG A 295 15.08 8.95 -15.39
CA ARG A 295 14.97 7.96 -14.32
C ARG A 295 14.49 8.58 -13.02
N HIS A 296 15.06 9.72 -12.61
CA HIS A 296 14.61 10.46 -11.43
C HIS A 296 13.12 10.83 -11.52
N ASN A 297 12.70 11.44 -12.63
CA ASN A 297 11.33 11.88 -12.81
C ASN A 297 10.35 10.69 -12.82
N TYR A 298 10.76 9.58 -13.43
CA TYR A 298 9.97 8.35 -13.48
C TYR A 298 9.83 7.72 -12.09
N THR A 299 10.92 7.56 -11.34
CA THR A 299 10.85 7.00 -9.97
C THR A 299 10.08 7.92 -9.02
N SER A 300 10.23 9.25 -9.16
CA SER A 300 9.43 10.22 -8.40
C SER A 300 7.93 10.15 -8.75
N THR A 301 7.58 9.86 -10.00
CA THR A 301 6.18 9.64 -10.40
C THR A 301 5.64 8.35 -9.77
N LEU A 302 6.38 7.24 -9.83
CA LEU A 302 5.96 5.98 -9.21
C LEU A 302 5.74 6.12 -7.70
N LEU A 303 6.69 6.75 -7.00
CA LEU A 303 6.58 7.02 -5.56
C LEU A 303 5.32 7.83 -5.24
N GLN A 304 5.10 8.94 -5.97
CA GLN A 304 3.92 9.78 -5.73
C GLN A 304 2.62 9.02 -5.97
N MET A 305 2.55 8.22 -7.04
CA MET A 305 1.39 7.38 -7.31
C MET A 305 1.19 6.34 -6.20
N PHE A 306 2.26 5.76 -5.65
CA PHE A 306 2.15 4.79 -4.56
C PHE A 306 1.65 5.43 -3.26
N ILE A 307 2.20 6.60 -2.90
CA ILE A 307 1.71 7.42 -1.78
C ILE A 307 0.23 7.74 -1.94
N ASP A 308 -0.15 8.29 -3.11
CA ASP A 308 -1.51 8.77 -3.34
C ASP A 308 -2.54 7.65 -3.47
N ARG A 309 -2.12 6.47 -3.92
CA ARG A 309 -3.04 5.36 -4.22
C ARG A 309 -3.06 4.31 -3.14
N TRP A 310 -2.05 4.18 -2.29
CA TRP A 310 -2.02 3.20 -1.20
C TRP A 310 -1.92 3.87 0.18
N ALA A 311 -0.83 4.60 0.43
CA ALA A 311 -0.52 5.10 1.78
C ALA A 311 -1.57 6.09 2.31
N LYS A 312 -1.92 7.11 1.50
CA LYS A 312 -2.91 8.12 1.86
C LYS A 312 -4.31 7.55 2.11
N PRO A 313 -4.90 6.76 1.20
CA PRO A 313 -6.21 6.16 1.45
C PRO A 313 -6.27 5.33 2.73
N TYR A 314 -5.21 4.57 3.01
CA TYR A 314 -5.15 3.73 4.20
C TYR A 314 -5.01 4.58 5.48
N TYR A 315 -4.13 5.58 5.45
CA TYR A 315 -4.00 6.57 6.52
C TYR A 315 -5.34 7.25 6.82
N GLU A 316 -6.02 7.74 5.78
CA GLU A 316 -7.32 8.42 5.88
C GLU A 316 -8.39 7.49 6.47
N TYR A 317 -8.44 6.24 6.04
CA TYR A 317 -9.33 5.23 6.63
C TYR A 317 -9.04 5.02 8.11
N CYS A 318 -7.78 4.81 8.49
CA CYS A 318 -7.38 4.62 9.88
C CYS A 318 -7.69 5.86 10.74
N GLU A 319 -7.40 7.07 10.24
CA GLU A 319 -7.78 8.33 10.88
C GLU A 319 -9.31 8.45 11.04
N GLU A 320 -10.09 8.10 10.01
CA GLU A 320 -11.55 8.16 10.07
C GLU A 320 -12.10 7.24 11.18
N LYS A 321 -11.55 6.03 11.26
CA LYS A 321 -12.02 4.96 12.16
C LYS A 321 -11.40 4.98 13.56
N GLY A 322 -10.45 5.89 13.83
CA GLY A 322 -9.74 5.95 15.11
C GLY A 322 -8.84 4.74 15.34
N LEU A 323 -8.19 4.27 14.28
CA LEU A 323 -7.26 3.14 14.29
C LEU A 323 -5.82 3.62 14.05
N ILE A 324 -4.86 2.95 14.68
CA ILE A 324 -3.44 3.13 14.39
C ILE A 324 -3.08 2.32 13.15
N PHE A 325 -2.58 2.98 12.10
CA PHE A 325 -1.93 2.31 10.98
C PHE A 325 -0.47 2.02 11.32
N THR A 326 -0.11 0.74 11.30
CA THR A 326 1.23 0.24 11.57
C THR A 326 1.65 -0.84 10.57
N GLY A 327 2.89 -1.32 10.67
CA GLY A 327 3.49 -2.25 9.69
C GLY A 327 4.72 -1.69 9.03
N HIS A 328 5.10 -2.25 7.89
CA HIS A 328 6.30 -1.85 7.16
C HIS A 328 6.16 -2.03 5.65
N TYR A 329 7.07 -1.39 4.91
CA TYR A 329 7.24 -1.57 3.47
C TYR A 329 8.45 -2.50 3.22
N TRP A 330 8.95 -2.56 1.98
CA TRP A 330 10.16 -3.32 1.65
C TRP A 330 11.44 -2.50 1.92
N GLU A 331 11.67 -2.05 3.15
CA GLU A 331 12.85 -1.21 3.45
C GLU A 331 14.18 -1.96 3.34
N HIS A 332 14.17 -3.27 3.54
CA HIS A 332 15.38 -4.07 3.50
C HIS A 332 15.93 -4.30 2.07
N GLU A 333 15.18 -3.94 1.02
CA GLU A 333 15.69 -3.93 -0.36
C GLU A 333 16.48 -2.66 -0.70
N TRP A 334 16.50 -1.63 0.15
CA TRP A 334 17.24 -0.39 -0.12
C TRP A 334 18.72 -0.69 -0.48
N PRO A 335 19.31 0.00 -1.48
CA PRO A 335 18.78 1.12 -2.26
C PRO A 335 18.01 0.69 -3.52
N VAL A 336 17.58 -0.56 -3.62
CA VAL A 336 16.80 -1.05 -4.76
C VAL A 336 15.38 -0.51 -4.67
N MET A 337 15.05 0.45 -5.53
CA MET A 337 13.75 1.12 -5.55
C MET A 337 12.64 0.32 -6.26
N ARG A 338 12.79 -0.99 -6.45
CA ARG A 338 11.87 -1.78 -7.28
C ARG A 338 10.52 -2.01 -6.60
N GLN A 339 10.52 -2.23 -5.28
CA GLN A 339 9.33 -2.59 -4.51
C GLN A 339 8.64 -1.40 -3.84
N GLY A 340 9.36 -0.63 -3.01
CA GLY A 340 8.77 0.47 -2.21
C GLY A 340 9.20 1.88 -2.62
N GLY A 341 10.32 2.02 -3.34
CA GLY A 341 10.88 3.34 -3.65
C GLY A 341 11.54 3.99 -2.42
N ASP A 342 10.95 5.07 -1.92
CA ASP A 342 11.40 5.81 -0.73
C ASP A 342 10.48 5.49 0.45
N ASN A 343 10.95 4.63 1.36
CA ASN A 343 10.12 4.18 2.48
C ASN A 343 9.84 5.29 3.50
N MET A 344 10.69 6.31 3.62
CA MET A 344 10.44 7.41 4.57
C MET A 344 9.30 8.30 4.09
N ALA A 345 9.23 8.55 2.79
CA ALA A 345 8.09 9.23 2.19
C ALA A 345 6.78 8.45 2.36
N MET A 346 6.85 7.11 2.45
CA MET A 346 5.71 6.25 2.74
C MET A 346 5.35 6.25 4.24
N TYR A 347 6.34 6.16 5.14
CA TYR A 347 6.13 6.14 6.60
C TYR A 347 5.55 7.43 7.17
N ALA A 348 5.66 8.55 6.46
CA ALA A 348 4.95 9.78 6.79
C ALA A 348 3.42 9.62 6.86
N TRP A 349 2.88 8.51 6.35
CA TRP A 349 1.45 8.17 6.33
C TRP A 349 1.10 7.03 7.29
N PHE A 350 1.97 6.67 8.24
CA PHE A 350 1.66 5.72 9.31
C PHE A 350 1.48 6.49 10.62
N GLN A 351 0.45 6.16 11.42
CA GLN A 351 0.38 6.66 12.80
C GLN A 351 1.51 6.04 13.65
N MET A 352 1.89 4.80 13.36
CA MET A 352 2.97 4.09 14.06
C MET A 352 3.82 3.31 13.04
N PRO A 353 4.85 3.94 12.43
CA PRO A 353 5.70 3.25 11.47
C PRO A 353 6.48 2.10 12.15
N GLY A 354 6.58 0.97 11.46
CA GLY A 354 7.36 -0.19 11.87
C GLY A 354 8.54 -0.45 10.93
N ILE A 355 9.42 -1.34 11.34
CA ILE A 355 10.52 -1.89 10.54
C ILE A 355 10.57 -3.40 10.71
N ASP A 356 10.98 -4.09 9.66
CA ASP A 356 11.20 -5.53 9.71
C ASP A 356 12.67 -5.88 9.99
N MET A 357 12.87 -6.76 10.97
CA MET A 357 14.17 -7.25 11.38
C MET A 357 14.16 -8.78 11.53
N LEU A 358 14.25 -9.50 10.40
CA LEU A 358 14.10 -10.96 10.37
C LEU A 358 15.34 -11.74 10.84
N PHE A 359 16.54 -11.22 10.56
CA PHE A 359 17.78 -11.95 10.81
C PHE A 359 18.44 -11.53 12.13
N ASN A 360 19.52 -12.22 12.51
CA ASN A 360 20.29 -11.93 13.72
C ASN A 360 21.77 -11.67 13.42
N GLN A 361 22.10 -11.41 12.15
CA GLN A 361 23.47 -11.20 11.71
C GLN A 361 23.75 -9.70 11.56
N TRP A 362 24.60 -9.16 12.43
CA TRP A 362 25.08 -7.79 12.33
C TRP A 362 25.94 -7.62 11.08
N ASN A 363 25.58 -6.66 10.21
CA ASN A 363 26.38 -6.30 9.04
C ASN A 363 26.17 -4.83 8.65
N ASP A 364 27.15 -3.99 8.92
CA ASP A 364 27.15 -2.56 8.59
C ASP A 364 27.75 -2.25 7.20
N SER A 365 28.28 -3.26 6.52
CA SER A 365 28.91 -3.14 5.21
C SER A 365 27.92 -3.25 4.05
N THR A 366 26.68 -3.69 4.33
CA THR A 366 25.59 -3.77 3.36
C THR A 366 24.35 -3.09 3.91
N PRO A 367 23.61 -2.33 3.08
CA PRO A 367 22.32 -1.83 3.49
C PRO A 367 21.20 -2.87 3.53
N GLY A 368 21.39 -4.02 2.87
CA GLY A 368 20.40 -5.11 2.88
C GLY A 368 20.42 -5.96 4.16
N ALA A 369 21.11 -5.51 5.21
CA ALA A 369 21.14 -6.24 6.47
C ALA A 369 19.81 -6.03 7.20
N GLN A 370 19.11 -7.12 7.52
CA GLN A 370 17.87 -7.07 8.31
C GLN A 370 18.14 -7.08 9.83
N PHE A 371 19.40 -7.10 10.26
CA PHE A 371 19.79 -6.93 11.65
C PHE A 371 21.05 -6.07 11.73
N GLY A 372 21.02 -5.05 12.58
CA GLY A 372 22.12 -4.09 12.68
C GLY A 372 22.19 -3.05 11.56
N ASN A 373 21.20 -3.01 10.66
CA ASN A 373 21.03 -1.84 9.81
C ASN A 373 20.46 -0.68 10.64
N VAL A 374 21.36 0.02 11.30
CA VAL A 374 21.07 1.24 12.06
C VAL A 374 20.46 2.34 11.19
N ARG A 375 20.48 2.23 9.85
CA ARG A 375 19.87 3.22 8.96
C ARG A 375 18.36 3.15 9.00
N SER A 376 17.75 1.97 8.92
CA SER A 376 16.29 1.84 9.01
C SER A 376 15.75 2.44 10.32
N VAL A 377 16.49 2.26 11.43
CA VAL A 377 16.16 2.85 12.74
C VAL A 377 16.40 4.37 12.76
N LYS A 378 17.54 4.85 12.23
CA LYS A 378 17.89 6.29 12.21
C LYS A 378 17.05 7.13 11.24
N GLU A 379 16.44 6.50 10.24
CA GLU A 379 15.59 7.20 9.28
C GLU A 379 14.16 7.35 9.82
N LEU A 380 13.72 6.47 10.73
CA LEU A 380 12.44 6.58 11.45
C LEU A 380 12.47 7.48 12.70
N ALA A 381 13.62 7.55 13.39
CA ALA A 381 13.82 8.33 14.63
C ALA A 381 14.28 9.76 14.35
#